data_AF-A0A9X1UME8-F1
#
_entry.id   AF-A0A9X1UME8-F1
#
_cell.length_a   1.000
_cell.length_b   1.000
_cell.length_c   1.000
_cell.angle_alpha   90.00
_cell.angle_beta   90.00
_cell.angle_gamma   90.00
#
_symmetry.space_group_name_H-M   'P 1'
#
loop_
_entity.id
_entity.type
_entity.pdbx_description
1 polymer ?
#
loop_
_entity_poly.entity_id
_entity_poly.type
_entity_poly.pdbx_seq_one_letter_code
_entity_poly.pdbx_strand_id
1 'polypeptide(L)'
;MKRLTKLVYERFGGAGDAVVWRNESGNPEERAWRGQFRPRTCPEEMRAIALASWSSIPDLPANWKALVGIAALMAEEILYDGTDDAGVIADALHQRISDGEASASDLAMMGIADIESYELRDELVEEARWILQERWQAVQQEAEYLIESSTE
;
A
#
# COMPACT_ATOMS: atom_id res chain seq x y z
N MET A 1 -7.95 2.66 1.78
CA MET A 1 -6.50 2.30 1.78
C MET A 1 -6.18 0.90 1.28
N LYS A 2 -6.76 -0.21 1.77
CA LYS A 2 -6.44 -1.57 1.25
C LYS A 2 -6.73 -1.79 -0.25
N ARG A 3 -7.56 -0.95 -0.86
CA ARG A 3 -7.75 -0.93 -2.33
C ARG A 3 -6.51 -0.41 -3.08
N LEU A 4 -5.66 0.40 -2.45
CA LEU A 4 -4.36 0.81 -2.99
C LEU A 4 -3.34 -0.33 -2.91
N THR A 5 -3.32 -1.06 -1.78
CA THR A 5 -2.57 -2.33 -1.66
C THR A 5 -2.94 -3.27 -2.81
N LYS A 6 -4.24 -3.43 -3.09
CA LYS A 6 -4.72 -4.21 -4.24
C LYS A 6 -4.19 -3.68 -5.57
N LEU A 7 -4.28 -2.37 -5.82
CA LEU A 7 -3.82 -1.76 -7.08
C LEU A 7 -2.34 -2.05 -7.33
N VAL A 8 -1.48 -1.87 -6.33
CA VAL A 8 -0.04 -2.18 -6.44
C VAL A 8 0.21 -3.69 -6.56
N TYR A 9 -0.57 -4.52 -5.85
CA TYR A 9 -0.46 -5.98 -5.96
C TYR A 9 -0.82 -6.51 -7.36
N GLU A 10 -1.89 -5.97 -7.96
CA GLU A 10 -2.35 -6.34 -9.30
C GLU A 10 -1.42 -5.82 -10.40
N ARG A 11 -0.75 -4.68 -10.18
CA ARG A 11 0.32 -4.19 -11.07
C ARG A 11 1.40 -5.24 -11.28
N PHE A 12 1.77 -5.97 -10.23
CA PHE A 12 2.80 -7.01 -10.27
C PHE A 12 2.27 -8.37 -10.78
N GLY A 13 1.04 -8.42 -11.31
CA GLY A 13 0.43 -9.64 -11.85
C GLY A 13 -0.24 -10.52 -10.81
N GLY A 14 -0.35 -10.07 -9.56
CA GLY A 14 -1.16 -10.71 -8.54
C GLY A 14 -2.66 -10.45 -8.75
N ALA A 15 -3.49 -11.07 -7.92
CA ALA A 15 -4.92 -10.77 -7.84
C ALA A 15 -5.41 -10.92 -6.39
N GLY A 16 -6.40 -10.11 -6.01
CA GLY A 16 -6.98 -10.20 -4.67
C GLY A 16 -8.20 -9.31 -4.46
N ASP A 17 -8.82 -9.45 -3.29
CA ASP A 17 -9.95 -8.64 -2.88
C ASP A 17 -9.53 -7.65 -1.79
N ALA A 18 -9.90 -6.39 -1.97
CA ALA A 18 -9.82 -5.39 -0.92
C ALA A 18 -11.22 -5.17 -0.35
N VAL A 19 -11.42 -5.55 0.91
CA VAL A 19 -12.67 -5.31 1.65
C VAL A 19 -12.41 -4.13 2.58
N VAL A 20 -13.26 -3.11 2.50
CA VAL A 20 -13.16 -1.89 3.29
C VAL A 20 -14.52 -1.62 3.92
N TRP A 21 -14.54 -1.27 5.20
CA TRP A 21 -15.77 -1.00 5.94
C TRP A 21 -15.54 0.13 6.95
N ARG A 22 -16.62 0.83 7.29
CA ARG A 22 -16.58 1.95 8.23
C ARG A 22 -16.20 1.44 9.62
N ASN A 23 -15.47 2.24 10.39
CA ASN A 23 -15.25 1.92 11.78
C ASN A 23 -16.54 2.06 12.59
N GLU A 24 -16.84 1.05 13.40
CA GLU A 24 -18.06 0.95 14.21
C GLU A 24 -17.82 1.31 15.68
N SER A 25 -16.68 1.93 16.01
CA SER A 25 -16.32 2.33 17.38
C SER A 25 -17.32 3.26 18.05
N GLY A 26 -18.23 3.88 17.29
CA GLY A 26 -19.23 4.83 17.77
C GLY A 26 -18.65 6.21 18.11
N ASN A 27 -17.35 6.44 17.87
CA ASN A 27 -16.73 7.74 18.04
C ASN A 27 -17.04 8.62 16.80
N PRO A 28 -17.81 9.70 16.94
CA PRO A 28 -18.18 10.56 15.81
C PRO A 28 -17.00 11.34 15.20
N GLU A 29 -15.86 11.43 15.92
CA GLU A 29 -14.62 12.03 15.39
C GLU A 29 -13.76 11.02 14.62
N GLU A 30 -14.02 9.73 14.77
CA GLU A 30 -13.25 8.67 14.12
C GLU A 30 -13.74 8.46 12.68
N ARG A 31 -13.05 9.10 11.74
CA ARG A 31 -13.30 8.97 10.29
C ARG A 31 -12.51 7.85 9.63
N ALA A 32 -11.76 7.08 10.44
CA ALA A 32 -10.90 6.02 9.94
C ALA A 32 -11.74 4.88 9.34
N TRP A 33 -11.33 4.39 8.17
CA TRP A 33 -11.87 3.18 7.57
C TRP A 33 -11.04 1.97 7.95
N ARG A 34 -11.69 0.84 8.23
CA ARG A 34 -11.00 -0.45 8.38
C ARG A 34 -10.96 -1.16 7.04
N GLY A 35 -9.94 -1.98 6.85
CA GLY A 35 -9.88 -2.80 5.64
C GLY A 35 -8.98 -4.01 5.77
N GLN A 36 -9.26 -4.98 4.93
CA GLN A 36 -8.45 -6.18 4.74
C GLN A 36 -8.19 -6.39 3.26
N PHE A 37 -6.94 -6.70 2.92
CA PHE A 37 -6.60 -7.23 1.61
C PHE A 37 -6.48 -8.76 1.69
N ARG A 38 -7.09 -9.47 0.74
CA ARG A 38 -7.11 -10.93 0.65
C ARG A 38 -6.52 -11.36 -0.69
N PRO A 39 -5.24 -11.76 -0.71
CA PRO A 39 -4.62 -12.31 -1.90
C PRO A 39 -5.35 -13.56 -2.38
N ARG A 40 -5.60 -13.65 -3.69
CA ARG A 40 -6.11 -14.85 -4.37
C ARG A 40 -5.04 -15.53 -5.21
N THR A 41 -4.16 -14.73 -5.82
CA THR A 41 -3.11 -15.24 -6.69
C THR A 41 -1.83 -14.45 -6.45
N CYS A 42 -0.72 -15.14 -6.16
CA CYS A 42 0.55 -14.50 -5.86
C CYS A 42 1.27 -14.00 -7.13
N PRO A 43 1.83 -12.78 -7.14
CA PRO A 43 2.70 -12.29 -8.21
C PRO A 43 3.83 -13.26 -8.58
N GLU A 44 4.48 -13.87 -7.58
CA GLU A 44 5.58 -14.83 -7.78
C GLU A 44 5.10 -16.10 -8.51
N GLU A 45 3.93 -16.62 -8.13
CA GLU A 45 3.32 -17.80 -8.75
C GLU A 45 2.89 -17.50 -10.19
N MET A 46 2.26 -16.34 -10.43
CA MET A 46 1.86 -15.93 -11.77
C MET A 46 3.05 -15.73 -12.70
N ARG A 47 4.14 -15.15 -12.18
CA ARG A 47 5.39 -15.02 -12.94
C ARG A 47 5.98 -16.38 -13.30
N ALA A 48 5.98 -17.33 -12.37
CA ALA A 48 6.44 -18.70 -12.64
C ALA A 48 5.60 -19.40 -13.71
N ILE A 49 4.27 -19.22 -13.69
CA ILE A 49 3.36 -19.74 -14.72
C ILE A 49 3.65 -19.09 -16.08
N ALA A 50 3.78 -17.76 -16.13
CA ALA A 50 4.05 -17.01 -17.37
C ALA A 50 5.38 -17.42 -18.03
N LEU A 51 6.42 -17.66 -17.21
CA LEU A 51 7.70 -18.18 -17.67
C LEU A 51 7.56 -19.58 -18.29
N ALA A 52 6.75 -20.45 -17.68
CA ALA A 52 6.51 -21.80 -18.20
C ALA A 52 5.67 -21.80 -19.49
N SER A 53 4.77 -20.83 -19.66
CA SER A 53 3.86 -20.73 -20.80
C SER A 53 4.33 -19.81 -21.93
N TRP A 54 5.56 -19.28 -21.87
CA TRP A 54 6.13 -18.34 -22.87
C TRP A 54 5.21 -17.14 -23.15
N SER A 55 4.46 -16.72 -22.12
CA SER A 55 3.51 -15.61 -22.20
C SER A 55 4.20 -14.29 -21.79
N SER A 56 3.50 -13.16 -21.93
CA SER A 56 3.99 -11.90 -21.40
C SER A 56 4.25 -12.04 -19.90
N ILE A 57 5.46 -11.66 -19.48
CA ILE A 57 5.90 -11.77 -18.08
C ILE A 57 5.70 -10.39 -17.45
N PRO A 58 4.82 -10.25 -16.44
CA PRO A 58 4.75 -9.03 -15.66
C PRO A 58 6.09 -8.73 -15.00
N ASP A 59 6.50 -7.47 -15.00
CA ASP A 59 7.70 -7.08 -14.25
C ASP A 59 7.45 -7.26 -12.75
N LEU A 60 8.40 -7.88 -12.07
CA LEU A 60 8.30 -8.21 -10.65
C LEU A 60 9.62 -7.89 -9.96
N PRO A 61 9.74 -6.71 -9.34
CA PRO A 61 10.96 -6.32 -8.67
C PRO A 61 11.17 -7.15 -7.41
N ALA A 62 12.43 -7.30 -6.97
CA ALA A 62 12.77 -8.17 -5.83
C ALA A 62 12.13 -7.72 -4.50
N ASN A 63 11.88 -6.42 -4.37
CA ASN A 63 11.26 -5.76 -3.21
C ASN A 63 9.73 -5.59 -3.35
N TRP A 64 9.07 -6.26 -4.31
CA TRP A 64 7.64 -6.07 -4.57
C TRP A 64 6.73 -6.20 -3.34
N LYS A 65 7.07 -7.09 -2.39
CA LYS A 65 6.29 -7.27 -1.15
C LYS A 65 6.33 -6.02 -0.28
N ALA A 66 7.50 -5.39 -0.15
CA ALA A 66 7.66 -4.15 0.58
C ALA A 66 6.92 -2.99 -0.11
N LEU A 67 6.97 -2.92 -1.44
CA LEU A 67 6.20 -1.93 -2.23
C LEU A 67 4.70 -2.07 -2.01
N VAL A 68 4.17 -3.30 -1.97
CA VAL A 68 2.75 -3.55 -1.68
C VAL A 68 2.40 -3.16 -0.24
N GLY A 69 3.26 -3.52 0.73
CA GLY A 69 3.02 -3.22 2.15
C GLY A 69 2.98 -1.72 2.43
N ILE A 70 3.91 -0.95 1.85
CA ILE A 70 4.01 0.49 2.11
C ILE A 70 3.02 1.33 1.29
N ALA A 71 2.49 0.78 0.18
CA ALA A 71 1.68 1.52 -0.80
C ALA A 71 0.53 2.32 -0.19
N ALA A 72 -0.11 1.75 0.83
CA ALA A 72 -1.20 2.42 1.51
C ALA A 72 -0.65 3.66 2.25
N LEU A 73 0.21 3.47 3.26
CA LEU A 73 0.77 4.58 4.05
C LEU A 73 1.40 5.67 3.19
N MET A 74 2.13 5.27 2.15
CA MET A 74 2.73 6.16 1.17
C MET A 74 1.70 7.07 0.49
N ALA A 75 0.56 6.51 0.06
CA ALA A 75 -0.47 7.30 -0.60
C ALA A 75 -1.12 8.31 0.36
N GLU A 76 -1.29 7.96 1.63
CA GLU A 76 -1.76 8.92 2.64
C GLU A 76 -0.75 10.07 2.83
N GLU A 77 0.54 9.79 2.88
CA GLU A 77 1.56 10.85 3.00
C GLU A 77 1.56 11.80 1.81
N ILE A 78 1.53 11.26 0.59
CA ILE A 78 1.47 12.09 -0.62
C ILE A 78 0.19 12.94 -0.63
N LEU A 79 -0.95 12.42 -0.13
CA LEU A 79 -2.20 13.17 -0.05
C LEU A 79 -2.21 14.23 1.06
N TYR A 80 -1.51 14.01 2.17
CA TYR A 80 -1.55 14.88 3.34
C TYR A 80 -0.69 16.13 3.17
N ASP A 81 0.60 15.97 2.84
CA ASP A 81 1.55 17.10 2.81
C ASP A 81 1.79 17.61 1.38
N GLY A 82 1.46 16.82 0.35
CA GLY A 82 1.74 17.16 -1.05
C GLY A 82 3.23 17.31 -1.36
N THR A 83 4.10 16.92 -0.40
CA THR A 83 5.54 16.90 -0.57
C THR A 83 5.93 15.81 -1.56
N ASP A 84 6.96 16.12 -2.34
CA ASP A 84 7.48 15.25 -3.39
C ASP A 84 8.96 14.87 -3.08
N ASP A 85 9.41 15.19 -1.87
CA ASP A 85 10.74 14.85 -1.36
C ASP A 85 10.70 13.49 -0.65
N ALA A 86 11.39 12.50 -1.20
CA ALA A 86 11.36 11.15 -0.65
C ALA A 86 12.05 11.00 0.71
N GLY A 87 13.02 11.87 1.05
CA GLY A 87 13.62 11.85 2.37
C GLY A 87 12.61 12.29 3.43
N VAL A 88 11.88 13.37 3.16
CA VAL A 88 10.79 13.83 4.05
C VAL A 88 9.69 12.77 4.18
N ILE A 89 9.31 12.14 3.06
CA ILE A 89 8.31 11.07 3.10
C ILE A 89 8.83 9.85 3.86
N ALA A 90 10.11 9.48 3.70
CA ALA A 90 10.73 8.37 4.42
C ALA A 90 10.70 8.61 5.94
N ASP A 91 11.07 9.82 6.39
CA ASP A 91 11.03 10.20 7.80
C ASP A 91 9.60 10.17 8.35
N ALA A 92 8.62 10.68 7.60
CA ALA A 92 7.21 10.66 7.99
C ALA A 92 6.67 9.23 8.10
N LEU A 93 6.95 8.38 7.11
CA LEU A 93 6.56 6.97 7.12
C LEU A 93 7.23 6.22 8.27
N HIS A 94 8.50 6.53 8.56
CA HIS A 94 9.20 5.93 9.67
C HIS A 94 8.53 6.27 11.01
N GLN A 95 8.19 7.54 11.21
CA GLN A 95 7.48 7.98 12.41
C GLN A 95 6.14 7.24 12.56
N ARG A 96 5.33 7.18 11.49
CA ARG A 96 4.01 6.54 11.51
C ARG A 96 4.04 5.04 11.78
N ILE A 97 5.01 4.32 11.20
CA ILE A 97 5.20 2.90 11.50
C ILE A 97 5.60 2.72 12.97
N SER A 98 6.49 3.58 13.49
CA SER A 98 6.92 3.53 14.89
C SER A 98 5.77 3.82 15.86
N ASP A 99 4.84 4.69 15.47
CA ASP A 99 3.62 5.00 16.22
C ASP A 99 2.54 3.92 16.10
N GLY A 100 2.80 2.86 15.33
CA GLY A 100 1.93 1.69 15.18
C GLY A 100 0.77 1.89 14.20
N GLU A 101 0.85 2.89 13.32
CA GLU A 101 -0.20 3.15 12.32
C GLU A 101 -0.22 2.13 11.18
N ALA A 102 0.88 1.40 10.98
CA ALA A 102 0.98 0.33 10.01
C ALA A 102 0.23 -0.92 10.47
N SER A 103 -0.60 -1.50 9.60
CA SER A 103 -1.29 -2.75 9.94
C SER A 103 -0.32 -3.94 9.96
N ALA A 104 -0.59 -4.93 10.81
CA ALA A 104 0.24 -6.14 10.92
C ALA A 104 0.45 -6.87 9.59
N SER A 105 -0.54 -6.86 8.69
CA SER A 105 -0.38 -7.47 7.36
C SER A 105 0.59 -6.70 6.47
N ASP A 106 0.63 -5.38 6.60
CA ASP A 106 1.52 -4.53 5.79
C ASP A 106 2.96 -4.66 6.29
N LEU A 107 3.16 -4.67 7.62
CA LEU A 107 4.45 -4.95 8.26
C LEU A 107 4.99 -6.33 7.85
N ALA A 108 4.14 -7.36 7.88
CA ALA A 108 4.53 -8.70 7.44
C ALA A 108 4.94 -8.75 5.96
N MET A 109 4.28 -8.00 5.08
CA MET A 109 4.66 -7.88 3.67
C MET A 109 5.99 -7.14 3.49
N MET A 110 6.29 -6.16 4.33
CA MET A 110 7.57 -5.46 4.36
C MET A 110 8.71 -6.27 5.02
N GLY A 111 8.39 -7.39 5.67
CA GLY A 111 9.36 -8.16 6.44
C GLY A 111 9.76 -7.51 7.76
N ILE A 112 8.94 -6.59 8.28
CA ILE A 112 9.16 -5.92 9.57
C ILE A 112 8.53 -6.76 10.67
N ALA A 113 9.37 -7.33 11.52
CA ALA A 113 8.94 -8.09 12.70
C ALA A 113 9.00 -7.25 13.99
N ASP A 114 9.84 -6.22 14.01
CA ASP A 114 10.05 -5.33 15.14
C ASP A 114 10.00 -3.87 14.65
N ILE A 115 9.00 -3.12 15.13
CA ILE A 115 8.81 -1.72 14.78
C ILE A 115 9.79 -0.79 15.51
N GLU A 116 10.53 -1.27 16.52
CA GLU A 116 11.53 -0.48 17.23
C GLU A 116 12.90 -0.51 16.55
N SER A 117 13.15 -1.44 15.61
CA SER A 117 14.49 -1.68 15.05
C SER A 117 14.50 -1.96 13.55
N TYR A 118 13.52 -1.47 12.79
CA TYR A 118 13.47 -1.64 11.34
C TYR A 118 14.16 -0.49 10.61
N GLU A 119 14.42 -0.69 9.31
CA GLU A 119 14.99 0.33 8.44
C GLU A 119 14.12 0.43 7.18
N LEU A 120 13.69 1.65 6.86
CA LEU A 120 13.09 1.99 5.57
C LEU A 120 14.18 2.54 4.67
N ARG A 121 14.32 1.96 3.47
CA ARG A 121 15.33 2.40 2.50
C ARG A 121 14.73 3.47 1.60
N ASP A 122 15.45 4.56 1.36
CA ASP A 122 15.01 5.66 0.49
C ASP A 122 14.61 5.17 -0.91
N GLU A 123 15.31 4.16 -1.44
CA GLU A 123 14.98 3.61 -2.77
C GLU A 123 13.60 2.95 -2.81
N LEU A 124 13.16 2.35 -1.69
CA LEU A 124 11.81 1.78 -1.58
C LEU A 124 10.76 2.90 -1.63
N VAL A 125 11.02 4.01 -0.95
CA VAL A 125 10.11 5.16 -0.88
C VAL A 125 9.98 5.81 -2.25
N GLU A 126 11.11 6.05 -2.94
CA GLU A 126 11.10 6.60 -4.29
C GLU A 126 10.38 5.69 -5.29
N GLU A 127 10.63 4.38 -5.24
CA GLU A 127 9.97 3.43 -6.14
C GLU A 127 8.46 3.33 -5.85
N ALA A 128 8.06 3.28 -4.57
CA ALA A 128 6.64 3.30 -4.19
C ALA A 128 5.95 4.59 -4.64
N ARG A 129 6.61 5.73 -4.47
CA ARG A 129 6.14 7.04 -4.97
C ARG A 129 5.86 7.00 -6.45
N TRP A 130 6.84 6.56 -7.23
CA TRP A 130 6.74 6.53 -8.68
C TRP A 130 5.58 5.63 -9.16
N ILE A 131 5.44 4.45 -8.55
CA ILE A 131 4.33 3.53 -8.85
C ILE A 131 2.96 4.17 -8.57
N LEU A 132 2.83 4.86 -7.44
CA LEU A 132 1.58 5.53 -7.06
C LEU A 132 1.31 6.74 -7.97
N GLN A 133 2.33 7.50 -8.35
CA GLN A 133 2.21 8.64 -9.26
C GLN A 133 1.70 8.23 -10.64
N GLU A 134 2.16 7.10 -11.19
CA GLU A 134 1.63 6.57 -12.46
C GLU A 134 0.12 6.26 -12.42
N ARG A 135 -0.42 6.02 -11.23
CA ARG A 135 -1.83 5.69 -10.99
C ARG A 135 -2.53 6.75 -10.13
N TRP A 136 -1.96 7.95 -10.04
CA TRP A 136 -2.36 8.96 -9.05
C TRP A 136 -3.83 9.34 -9.14
N GLN A 137 -4.37 9.47 -10.36
CA GLN A 137 -5.79 9.77 -10.54
C GLN A 137 -6.69 8.70 -9.89
N ALA A 138 -6.34 7.41 -10.00
CA ALA A 138 -7.10 6.34 -9.36
C ALA A 138 -6.93 6.35 -7.84
N VAL A 139 -5.74 6.74 -7.34
CA VAL A 139 -5.48 6.94 -5.91
C VAL A 139 -6.37 8.04 -5.35
N GLN A 140 -6.41 9.20 -6.00
CA GLN A 140 -7.24 10.34 -5.59
C GLN A 140 -8.73 10.02 -5.61
N GLN A 141 -9.23 9.40 -6.68
CA GLN A 141 -10.64 8.99 -6.79
C GLN A 141 -11.05 8.02 -5.66
N GLU A 142 -10.18 7.08 -5.31
CA GLU A 142 -10.43 6.17 -4.21
C GLU A 142 -10.43 6.89 -2.86
N ALA A 143 -9.52 7.85 -2.65
CA ALA A 143 -9.49 8.65 -1.43
C ALA A 143 -10.76 9.51 -1.29
N GLU A 144 -11.16 10.21 -2.35
CA GLU A 144 -12.39 11.02 -2.40
C GLU A 144 -13.63 10.16 -2.10
N TYR A 145 -13.76 9.00 -2.75
CA TYR A 145 -14.85 8.06 -2.50
C TYR A 145 -14.96 7.65 -1.03
N LEU A 146 -13.82 7.34 -0.39
CA LEU A 146 -13.80 6.94 1.02
C LEU A 146 -14.15 8.11 1.95
N ILE A 147 -13.74 9.34 1.60
CA ILE A 147 -14.10 10.54 2.37
C ILE A 147 -15.60 10.80 2.27
N GLU A 148 -16.16 10.84 1.06
CA GLU A 148 -17.59 11.05 0.83
C GLU A 148 -18.44 10.00 1.55
N SER A 149 -18.07 8.72 1.40
CA SER A 149 -18.78 7.60 2.04
C SER A 149 -18.67 7.61 3.57
N SER A 150 -17.75 8.38 4.15
CA SER A 150 -17.60 8.51 5.62
C SER A 150 -18.51 9.57 6.23
N THR A 151 -19.11 10.42 5.39
CA THR A 151 -19.98 11.54 5.80
C THR A 151 -21.48 11.22 5.75
N GLU A 152 -21.86 10.13 5.07
CA GLU A 152 -23.22 9.55 5.07
C GLU A 152 -23.48 8.67 6.32
#